data_AF-A0A950FT95-F1
#
_entry.id   AF-A0A950FT95-F1
#
_cell.length_a   1.000
_cell.length_b   1.000
_cell.length_c   1.000
_cell.angle_alpha   90.00
_cell.angle_beta   90.00
_cell.angle_gamma   90.00
#
_symmetry.space_group_name_H-M   'P 1'
#
loop_
_entity.id
_entity.type
_entity.pdbx_description
1 polymer ?
#
loop_
_entity_poly.entity_id
_entity_poly.type
_entity_poly.pdbx_seq_one_letter_code
_entity_poly.pdbx_strand_id
1 'polypeptide(L)'
;MRVFFSTGEASGELLAADLLGAMRTRAAIEAEGIGDERLERAGVRIVQRNRGWASIGVFEALRRLPRTVSAGLRVAVALRRAPPDLVVLVDFGAFNLRLAALLRRLGFAQPIVYYAPPSAWLDSAKRARRVAALCDALTVFRHQAEFYRSLGLPIGYVGHPLVSTIAARAPRPAAPAGGGTIALLPGSRAGEIERHAPRLLDALARARESRPNVRALLVAAGEDAQKHLEHLLALRSPLPLEIVRDARAALHEADAAAIASGTAVLEAALIGTPAVALYVLSEAQAKIARRVYHGTYVTLPNLVAGAPIVPELLQNDATPAALAEQILALLAHPQQQADGYARVRAALGPPDALQRNADWVLNVAADSNPVVARAIAAAPL
;
A
#
# COMPACT_ATOMS: atom_id res chain seq x y z
N MET A 1 24.28 -7.96 11.06
CA MET A 1 24.08 -7.61 9.63
C MET A 1 23.55 -6.19 9.53
N ARG A 2 24.15 -5.33 8.71
CA ARG A 2 23.71 -3.97 8.43
C ARG A 2 22.80 -3.97 7.20
N VAL A 3 21.58 -3.46 7.35
CA VAL A 3 20.58 -3.41 6.26
C VAL A 3 20.15 -1.97 6.03
N PHE A 4 20.16 -1.55 4.76
CA PHE A 4 19.64 -0.25 4.36
C PHE A 4 18.23 -0.38 3.75
N PHE A 5 17.24 0.31 4.29
CA PHE A 5 15.89 0.38 3.73
C PHE A 5 15.66 1.68 2.94
N SER A 6 14.98 1.62 1.80
CA SER A 6 14.52 2.81 1.07
C SER A 6 13.03 2.75 0.79
N THR A 7 12.26 3.63 1.45
CA THR A 7 10.81 3.80 1.26
C THR A 7 10.50 5.22 0.79
N GLY A 8 9.32 5.42 0.18
CA GLY A 8 8.86 6.75 -0.24
C GLY A 8 7.44 7.13 0.20
N GLU A 9 6.71 6.20 0.82
CA GLU A 9 5.36 6.46 1.32
C GLU A 9 5.00 5.55 2.50
N ALA A 10 3.93 5.92 3.21
CA ALA A 10 3.47 5.29 4.44
C ALA A 10 3.19 3.78 4.31
N SER A 11 2.62 3.33 3.19
CA SER A 11 2.36 1.92 2.86
C SER A 11 3.66 1.13 2.74
N GLY A 12 4.64 1.66 2.00
CA GLY A 12 5.96 1.06 1.86
C GLY A 12 6.72 0.99 3.20
N GLU A 13 6.57 1.99 4.06
CA GLU A 13 7.15 1.96 5.41
C GLU A 13 6.56 0.87 6.30
N LEU A 14 5.26 0.62 6.19
CA LEU A 14 4.62 -0.47 6.92
C LEU A 14 5.15 -1.83 6.45
N LEU A 15 5.22 -2.05 5.13
CA LEU A 15 5.79 -3.27 4.56
C LEU A 15 7.25 -3.49 4.96
N ALA A 16 8.04 -2.42 4.97
CA ALA A 16 9.45 -2.45 5.38
C ALA A 16 9.61 -2.74 6.88
N ALA A 17 8.78 -2.13 7.74
CA ALA A 17 8.78 -2.36 9.18
C ALA A 17 8.38 -3.80 9.53
N ASP A 18 7.31 -4.31 8.91
CA ASP A 18 6.86 -5.70 9.08
C ASP A 18 7.95 -6.68 8.64
N LEU A 19 8.56 -6.44 7.48
CA LEU A 19 9.67 -7.24 6.97
C LEU A 19 10.88 -7.22 7.93
N LEU A 20 11.30 -6.04 8.39
CA LEU A 20 12.40 -5.90 9.35
C LEU A 20 12.12 -6.65 10.65
N GLY A 21 10.90 -6.54 11.19
CA GLY A 21 10.49 -7.28 12.37
C GLY A 21 10.64 -8.79 12.17
N ALA A 22 10.14 -9.32 11.05
CA ALA A 22 10.27 -10.73 10.72
C ALA A 22 11.72 -11.17 10.47
N MET A 23 12.55 -10.34 9.84
CA MET A 23 13.99 -10.63 9.64
C MET A 23 14.75 -10.66 10.97
N ARG A 24 14.42 -9.77 11.92
CA ARG A 24 15.07 -9.71 13.25
C ARG A 24 14.81 -10.94 14.11
N THR A 25 13.75 -11.70 13.84
CA THR A 25 13.53 -13.00 14.50
C THR A 25 14.53 -14.08 14.07
N ARG A 26 15.27 -13.85 12.98
CA ARG A 26 16.21 -14.81 12.36
C ARG A 26 17.66 -14.37 12.46
N ALA A 27 17.92 -13.06 12.51
CA ALA A 27 19.27 -12.51 12.51
C ALA A 27 19.36 -11.19 13.28
N ALA A 28 20.53 -10.91 13.86
CA ALA A 28 20.84 -9.62 14.44
C ALA A 28 21.02 -8.55 13.34
N ILE A 29 20.09 -7.59 13.28
CA ILE A 29 20.01 -6.58 12.22
C ILE A 29 20.07 -5.16 12.76
N GLU A 30 21.09 -4.44 12.31
CA GLU A 30 21.19 -2.99 12.41
C GLU A 30 20.58 -2.38 11.15
N ALA A 31 19.56 -1.54 11.31
CA ALA A 31 18.80 -0.98 10.20
C ALA A 31 19.00 0.53 10.12
N GLU A 32 19.27 1.02 8.92
CA GLU A 32 19.31 2.44 8.58
C GLU A 32 18.56 2.68 7.27
N GLY A 33 18.13 3.91 6.96
CA GLY A 33 17.36 4.08 5.73
C GLY A 33 16.77 5.44 5.42
N ILE A 34 16.08 5.47 4.27
CA ILE A 34 15.19 6.55 3.86
C ILE A 34 13.78 6.20 4.31
N GLY A 35 13.15 7.07 5.10
CA GLY A 35 11.81 6.86 5.65
C GLY A 35 11.39 8.00 6.58
N ASP A 36 10.26 7.84 7.27
CA ASP A 36 9.77 8.77 8.28
C ASP A 36 9.41 8.04 9.58
N GLU A 37 8.48 8.60 10.34
CA GLU A 37 8.11 8.16 11.69
C GLU A 37 7.81 6.65 11.85
N ARG A 38 7.25 5.96 10.84
CA ARG A 38 6.91 4.53 11.00
C ARG A 38 8.16 3.66 11.04
N LEU A 39 9.13 3.93 10.16
CA LEU A 39 10.41 3.23 10.19
C LEU A 39 11.24 3.60 11.43
N GLU A 40 11.20 4.87 11.84
CA GLU A 40 11.87 5.32 13.06
C GLU A 40 11.34 4.56 14.29
N ARG A 41 10.01 4.43 14.41
CA ARG A 41 9.36 3.62 15.46
C ARG A 41 9.70 2.13 15.39
N ALA A 42 9.98 1.60 14.20
CA ALA A 42 10.45 0.23 14.02
C ALA A 42 11.95 0.04 14.37
N GLY A 43 12.63 1.10 14.84
CA GLY A 43 14.05 1.06 15.20
C GLY A 43 14.98 1.09 13.99
N VAL A 44 14.59 1.79 12.91
CA VAL A 44 15.46 2.12 11.79
C VAL A 44 16.06 3.50 12.01
N ARG A 45 17.39 3.60 11.90
CA ARG A 45 18.08 4.89 11.94
C ARG A 45 17.83 5.67 10.65
N ILE A 46 17.02 6.72 10.72
CA ILE A 46 16.66 7.50 9.53
C ILE A 46 17.82 8.40 9.11
N VAL A 47 18.38 8.15 7.92
CA VAL A 47 19.46 8.97 7.34
C VAL A 47 18.91 10.07 6.42
N GLN A 48 17.68 9.91 5.93
CA GLN A 48 17.01 10.87 5.07
C GLN A 48 15.49 10.74 5.24
N ARG A 49 14.82 11.84 5.58
CA ARG A 49 13.35 11.88 5.62
C ARG A 49 12.75 11.97 4.21
N ASN A 50 11.69 11.21 3.96
CA ASN A 50 10.95 11.20 2.68
C ASN A 50 9.67 12.07 2.70
N ARG A 51 9.46 12.87 3.77
CA ARG A 51 8.24 13.69 3.95
C ARG A 51 7.93 14.53 2.71
N GLY A 52 6.76 14.28 2.13
CA GLY A 52 6.26 15.00 0.96
C GLY A 52 6.92 14.66 -0.37
N TRP A 53 7.59 13.51 -0.50
CA TRP A 53 8.06 13.00 -1.79
C TRP A 53 6.90 12.44 -2.65
N ALA A 54 5.92 11.82 -2.00
CA ALA A 54 4.66 11.41 -2.63
C ALA A 54 3.79 12.65 -2.90
N SER A 55 3.89 13.23 -4.09
CA SER A 55 3.03 14.33 -4.55
C SER A 55 2.26 13.90 -5.81
N ILE A 56 0.93 13.98 -5.77
CA ILE A 56 0.08 13.71 -6.94
C ILE A 56 -0.26 15.04 -7.61
N GLY A 57 0.76 15.65 -8.18
CA GLY A 57 0.62 16.77 -9.10
C GLY A 57 1.86 16.80 -9.97
N VAL A 58 1.70 16.76 -11.29
CA VAL A 58 2.83 16.81 -12.23
C VAL A 58 3.73 18.03 -11.92
N PHE A 59 3.11 19.16 -11.57
CA PHE A 59 3.80 20.40 -11.19
C PHE A 59 4.46 20.34 -9.81
N GLU A 60 3.83 19.77 -8.79
CA GLU A 60 4.43 19.62 -7.45
C GLU A 60 5.58 18.61 -7.45
N ALA A 61 5.41 17.50 -8.17
CA ALA A 61 6.43 16.48 -8.38
C ALA A 61 7.65 17.07 -9.11
N LEU A 62 7.43 17.91 -10.14
CA LEU A 62 8.50 18.55 -10.89
C LEU A 62 9.30 19.54 -10.03
N ARG A 63 8.65 20.31 -9.16
CA ARG A 63 9.33 21.25 -8.23
C ARG A 63 10.15 20.53 -7.15
N ARG A 64 9.76 19.30 -6.78
CA ARG A 64 10.44 18.49 -5.75
C ARG A 64 11.50 17.54 -6.33
N LEU A 65 11.50 17.35 -7.65
CA LEU A 65 12.42 16.45 -8.34
C LEU A 65 13.91 16.77 -8.07
N PRO A 66 14.39 18.03 -8.09
CA PRO A 66 15.81 18.31 -7.84
C PRO A 66 16.26 17.91 -6.43
N ARG A 67 15.42 18.16 -5.42
CA ARG A 67 15.70 17.77 -4.02
C ARG A 67 15.78 16.25 -3.88
N THR A 68 14.85 15.55 -4.52
CA THR A 68 14.77 14.08 -4.50
C THR A 68 16.00 13.46 -5.18
N VAL A 69 16.42 13.99 -6.33
CA VAL A 69 17.62 13.55 -7.05
C VAL A 69 18.89 13.80 -6.22
N SER A 70 19.02 15.00 -5.64
CA SER A 70 20.16 15.35 -4.76
C SER A 70 20.23 14.45 -3.52
N ALA A 71 19.08 14.15 -2.90
CA ALA A 71 19.01 13.20 -1.79
C ALA A 71 19.47 11.79 -2.21
N GLY A 72 18.98 11.29 -3.35
CA GLY A 72 19.39 9.99 -3.90
C GLY A 72 20.89 9.91 -4.15
N LEU A 73 21.50 10.98 -4.69
CA LEU A 73 22.94 11.04 -4.92
C LEU A 73 23.74 11.03 -3.60
N ARG A 74 23.35 11.84 -2.62
CA ARG A 74 24.02 11.87 -1.31
C ARG A 74 23.96 10.51 -0.62
N VAL A 75 22.79 9.86 -0.64
CA VAL A 75 22.61 8.51 -0.08
C VAL A 75 23.47 7.49 -0.82
N ALA A 76 23.47 7.50 -2.16
CA ALA A 76 24.28 6.55 -2.93
C ALA A 76 25.79 6.69 -2.65
N VAL A 77 26.29 7.92 -2.50
CA VAL A 77 27.68 8.18 -2.12
C VAL A 77 27.97 7.70 -0.70
N ALA A 78 27.06 7.95 0.26
CA ALA A 78 27.22 7.49 1.63
C ALA A 78 27.25 5.95 1.70
N LEU A 79 26.33 5.29 1.01
CA LEU A 79 26.28 3.82 0.89
C LEU A 79 27.54 3.25 0.26
N ARG A 80 28.12 3.91 -0.74
CA ARG A 80 29.37 3.45 -1.35
C ARG A 80 30.57 3.54 -0.41
N ARG A 81 30.59 4.56 0.46
CA ARG A 81 31.67 4.81 1.44
C ARG A 81 31.60 3.85 2.63
N ALA A 82 30.41 3.54 3.10
CA ALA A 82 30.17 2.63 4.22
C ALA A 82 29.10 1.61 3.84
N PRO A 83 29.43 0.63 2.96
CA PRO A 83 28.45 -0.30 2.41
C PRO A 83 27.74 -1.09 3.52
N PRO A 84 26.39 -1.16 3.50
CA PRO A 84 25.66 -2.15 4.28
C PRO A 84 25.82 -3.53 3.64
N ASP A 85 25.47 -4.58 4.38
CA ASP A 85 25.47 -5.95 3.86
C ASP A 85 24.34 -6.17 2.83
N LEU A 86 23.24 -5.42 2.96
CA LEU A 86 22.06 -5.53 2.10
C LEU A 86 21.38 -4.16 1.91
N VAL A 87 20.90 -3.89 0.70
CA VAL A 87 19.98 -2.79 0.41
C VAL A 87 18.60 -3.35 0.07
N VAL A 88 17.56 -2.93 0.78
CA VAL A 88 16.15 -3.29 0.54
C VAL A 88 15.39 -2.07 0.06
N LEU A 89 15.02 -2.07 -1.21
CA LEU A 89 14.18 -1.07 -1.84
C LEU A 89 12.73 -1.51 -1.72
N VAL A 90 11.88 -0.70 -1.08
CA VAL A 90 10.49 -1.07 -0.83
C VAL A 90 9.56 -0.12 -1.56
N ASP A 91 8.77 -0.67 -2.49
CA ASP A 91 7.85 0.09 -3.33
C ASP A 91 8.55 1.29 -4.02
N PHE A 92 7.85 2.39 -4.28
CA PHE A 92 8.37 3.68 -4.71
C PHE A 92 9.25 3.65 -5.99
N GLY A 93 8.74 2.90 -6.96
CA GLY A 93 9.19 2.68 -8.34
C GLY A 93 10.27 3.61 -8.87
N ALA A 94 9.85 4.85 -9.17
CA ALA A 94 10.62 5.79 -9.95
C ALA A 94 11.92 6.24 -9.25
N PHE A 95 11.92 6.35 -7.93
CA PHE A 95 13.10 6.75 -7.15
C PHE A 95 13.99 5.55 -6.87
N ASN A 96 13.42 4.46 -6.35
CA ASN A 96 14.17 3.28 -5.93
C ASN A 96 14.92 2.64 -7.11
N LEU A 97 14.32 2.59 -8.31
CA LEU A 97 15.02 2.07 -9.49
C LEU A 97 16.15 3.00 -9.98
N ARG A 98 16.03 4.31 -9.76
CA ARG A 98 17.11 5.27 -10.05
C ARG A 98 18.24 5.15 -9.03
N LEU A 99 17.90 4.97 -7.75
CA LEU A 99 18.88 4.73 -6.68
C LEU A 99 19.66 3.44 -6.94
N ALA A 100 18.97 2.34 -7.30
CA ALA A 100 19.61 1.08 -7.68
C ALA A 100 20.60 1.26 -8.84
N ALA A 101 20.16 1.91 -9.92
CA ALA A 101 21.01 2.17 -11.08
C ALA A 101 22.23 3.03 -10.73
N LEU A 102 22.06 4.04 -9.86
CA LEU A 102 23.15 4.89 -9.40
C LEU A 102 24.15 4.12 -8.53
N LEU A 103 23.67 3.29 -7.60
CA LEU A 103 24.52 2.42 -6.78
C LEU A 103 25.36 1.49 -7.67
N ARG A 104 24.74 0.80 -8.64
CA ARG A 104 25.47 -0.05 -9.59
C ARG A 104 26.51 0.74 -10.40
N ARG A 105 26.16 1.93 -10.90
CA ARG A 105 27.09 2.81 -11.62
C ARG A 105 28.28 3.26 -10.77
N LEU A 106 28.10 3.39 -9.45
CA LEU A 106 29.17 3.73 -8.50
C LEU A 106 29.99 2.50 -8.04
N GLY A 107 29.77 1.33 -8.64
CA GLY A 107 30.47 0.09 -8.30
C GLY A 107 30.01 -0.53 -6.97
N PHE A 108 28.77 -0.31 -6.57
CA PHE A 108 28.17 -0.98 -5.41
C PHE A 108 27.90 -2.46 -5.72
N ALA A 109 28.63 -3.35 -5.06
CA ALA A 109 28.62 -4.79 -5.35
C ALA A 109 27.65 -5.58 -4.45
N GLN A 110 27.24 -5.01 -3.33
CA GLN A 110 26.42 -5.71 -2.34
C GLN A 110 25.01 -6.03 -2.91
N PRO A 111 24.33 -7.04 -2.34
CA PRO A 111 22.97 -7.39 -2.72
C PRO A 111 22.01 -6.19 -2.64
N ILE A 112 21.18 -6.07 -3.67
CA ILE A 112 20.08 -5.09 -3.71
C ILE A 112 18.81 -5.89 -3.96
N VAL A 113 17.94 -5.93 -2.95
CA VAL A 113 16.60 -6.52 -3.05
C VAL A 113 15.61 -5.42 -3.37
N TYR A 114 14.77 -5.65 -4.38
CA TYR A 114 13.57 -4.86 -4.62
C TYR A 114 12.34 -5.62 -4.10
N TYR A 115 11.88 -5.22 -2.92
CA TYR A 115 10.73 -5.79 -2.23
C TYR A 115 9.44 -5.04 -2.58
N ALA A 116 8.42 -5.79 -3.00
CA ALA A 116 7.13 -5.25 -3.46
C ALA A 116 7.26 -4.08 -4.46
N PRO A 117 7.94 -4.25 -5.61
CA PRO A 117 8.01 -3.19 -6.61
C PRO A 117 6.60 -2.80 -7.09
N PRO A 118 6.32 -1.52 -7.40
CA PRO A 118 4.95 -1.10 -7.70
C PRO A 118 4.39 -1.77 -8.95
N SER A 119 3.11 -2.14 -8.93
CA SER A 119 2.44 -2.91 -9.99
C SER A 119 2.62 -2.32 -11.39
N ALA A 120 2.51 -0.99 -11.54
CA ALA A 120 2.72 -0.31 -12.82
C ALA A 120 4.15 -0.46 -13.39
N TRP A 121 5.12 -0.90 -12.60
CA TRP A 121 6.47 -1.25 -13.04
C TRP A 121 6.64 -2.73 -13.36
N LEU A 122 5.72 -3.54 -12.85
CA LEU A 122 5.71 -4.98 -13.04
C LEU A 122 4.83 -5.40 -14.20
N ASP A 123 3.95 -4.54 -14.72
CA ASP A 123 3.16 -4.81 -15.94
C ASP A 123 3.80 -4.21 -17.21
N SER A 124 5.07 -3.82 -17.15
CA SER A 124 5.80 -3.23 -18.28
C SER A 124 7.10 -3.97 -18.53
N ALA A 125 7.21 -4.63 -19.70
CA ALA A 125 8.39 -5.43 -20.05
C ALA A 125 9.71 -4.64 -19.96
N LYS A 126 9.70 -3.35 -20.36
CA LYS A 126 10.87 -2.46 -20.25
C LYS A 126 11.32 -2.25 -18.80
N ARG A 127 10.36 -2.05 -17.89
CA ARG A 127 10.62 -1.81 -16.47
C ARG A 127 11.01 -3.10 -15.76
N ALA A 128 10.34 -4.21 -16.10
CA ALA A 128 10.66 -5.53 -15.58
C ALA A 128 12.10 -5.96 -15.87
N ARG A 129 12.54 -5.84 -17.14
CA ARG A 129 13.94 -6.11 -17.53
C ARG A 129 14.93 -5.23 -16.76
N ARG A 130 14.58 -3.95 -16.54
CA ARG A 130 15.45 -3.03 -15.80
C ARG A 130 15.56 -3.39 -14.32
N VAL A 131 14.47 -3.83 -13.69
CA VAL A 131 14.50 -4.33 -12.30
C VAL A 131 15.39 -5.57 -12.23
N ALA A 132 15.13 -6.57 -13.09
CA ALA A 132 15.90 -7.82 -13.13
C ALA A 132 17.40 -7.62 -13.42
N ALA A 133 17.76 -6.55 -14.14
CA ALA A 133 19.17 -6.21 -14.41
C ALA A 133 19.89 -5.54 -13.23
N LEU A 134 19.17 -4.98 -12.25
CA LEU A 134 19.74 -4.16 -11.18
C LEU A 134 19.64 -4.81 -9.79
N CYS A 135 18.60 -5.61 -9.59
CA CYS A 135 18.18 -6.09 -8.28
C CYS A 135 17.64 -7.52 -8.36
N ASP A 136 17.75 -8.24 -7.25
CA ASP A 136 16.91 -9.40 -6.95
C ASP A 136 15.53 -8.88 -6.54
N ALA A 137 14.45 -9.36 -7.17
CA ALA A 137 13.11 -8.82 -6.92
C ALA A 137 12.19 -9.85 -6.25
N LEU A 138 11.39 -9.39 -5.29
CA LEU A 138 10.34 -10.17 -4.63
C LEU A 138 9.02 -9.43 -4.75
N THR A 139 8.08 -9.98 -5.51
CA THR A 139 6.72 -9.45 -5.60
C THR A 139 5.81 -10.07 -4.54
N VAL A 140 4.79 -9.30 -4.15
CA VAL A 140 3.73 -9.70 -3.23
C VAL A 140 2.46 -10.15 -3.96
N PHE A 141 2.42 -10.09 -5.30
CA PHE A 141 1.28 -10.52 -6.10
C PHE A 141 1.66 -11.60 -7.12
N ARG A 142 0.86 -12.66 -7.18
CA ARG A 142 1.08 -13.82 -8.05
C ARG A 142 1.12 -13.45 -9.54
N HIS A 143 0.17 -12.65 -10.02
CA HIS A 143 0.08 -12.27 -11.44
C HIS A 143 1.34 -11.54 -11.93
N GLN A 144 2.01 -10.77 -11.06
CA GLN A 144 3.24 -10.07 -11.39
C GLN A 144 4.42 -11.03 -11.53
N ALA A 145 4.44 -12.07 -10.69
CA ALA A 145 5.43 -13.14 -10.81
C ALA A 145 5.25 -13.92 -12.12
N GLU A 146 4.01 -14.20 -12.49
CA GLU A 146 3.66 -14.86 -13.76
C GLU A 146 4.06 -13.98 -14.95
N PHE A 147 3.83 -12.67 -14.90
CA PHE A 147 4.28 -11.75 -15.94
C PHE A 147 5.81 -11.77 -16.12
N TYR A 148 6.59 -11.70 -15.04
CA TYR A 148 8.06 -11.78 -15.12
C TYR A 148 8.53 -13.12 -15.69
N ARG A 149 7.92 -14.23 -15.26
CA ARG A 149 8.23 -15.57 -15.78
C ARG A 149 7.91 -15.69 -17.27
N SER A 150 6.83 -15.08 -17.74
CA SER A 150 6.50 -15.04 -19.18
C SER A 150 7.57 -14.33 -20.03
N LEU A 151 8.35 -13.43 -19.41
CA LEU A 151 9.48 -12.74 -20.02
C LEU A 151 10.82 -13.46 -19.81
N GLY A 152 10.83 -14.61 -19.14
CA GLY A 152 12.06 -15.32 -18.75
C GLY A 152 12.89 -14.59 -17.69
N LEU A 153 12.30 -13.69 -16.92
CA LEU A 153 13.00 -12.88 -15.91
C LEU A 153 12.91 -13.50 -14.51
N PRO A 154 13.99 -13.45 -13.71
CA PRO A 154 13.96 -13.93 -12.33
C PRO A 154 13.11 -13.01 -11.45
N ILE A 155 12.27 -13.61 -10.61
CA ILE A 155 11.51 -12.92 -9.57
C ILE A 155 11.06 -13.93 -8.50
N GLY A 156 11.10 -13.52 -7.23
CA GLY A 156 10.51 -14.27 -6.12
C GLY A 156 9.03 -13.96 -5.95
N TYR A 157 8.27 -14.95 -5.47
CA TYR A 157 6.92 -14.77 -4.93
C TYR A 157 6.67 -15.83 -3.86
N VAL A 158 6.40 -15.40 -2.64
CA VAL A 158 6.16 -16.28 -1.48
C VAL A 158 4.90 -15.90 -0.70
N GLY A 159 4.00 -15.15 -1.35
CA GLY A 159 2.75 -14.66 -0.77
C GLY A 159 2.83 -13.22 -0.28
N HIS A 160 1.66 -12.63 -0.07
CA HIS A 160 1.50 -11.24 0.34
C HIS A 160 1.62 -11.10 1.86
N PRO A 161 2.51 -10.25 2.41
CA PRO A 161 2.80 -10.19 3.85
C PRO A 161 1.58 -9.85 4.74
N LEU A 162 0.62 -9.08 4.21
CA LEU A 162 -0.61 -8.74 4.94
C LEU A 162 -1.43 -9.94 5.41
N VAL A 163 -1.35 -11.11 4.76
CA VAL A 163 -2.09 -12.30 5.22
C VAL A 163 -1.59 -12.80 6.58
N SER A 164 -0.33 -12.50 6.92
CA SER A 164 0.32 -12.85 8.18
C SER A 164 0.07 -11.83 9.28
N THR A 165 -0.10 -10.56 8.91
CA THR A 165 -0.25 -9.46 9.89
C THR A 165 -1.70 -9.12 10.19
N ILE A 166 -2.65 -9.58 9.36
CA ILE A 166 -4.08 -9.32 9.51
C ILE A 166 -4.82 -10.59 9.92
N ALA A 167 -5.24 -10.60 11.19
CA ALA A 167 -6.17 -11.59 11.71
C ALA A 167 -7.55 -11.43 11.04
N ALA A 168 -8.11 -12.54 10.55
CA ALA A 168 -9.51 -12.57 10.14
C ALA A 168 -10.40 -12.57 11.38
N ARG A 169 -11.56 -11.91 11.30
CA ARG A 169 -12.62 -12.02 12.30
C ARG A 169 -13.70 -12.98 11.82
N ALA A 170 -14.44 -13.57 12.76
CA ALA A 170 -15.65 -14.31 12.42
C ALA A 170 -16.70 -13.38 11.78
N PRO A 171 -17.49 -13.85 10.81
CA PRO A 171 -18.58 -13.07 10.25
C PRO A 171 -19.51 -12.57 11.35
N ARG A 172 -19.85 -11.28 11.29
CA ARG A 172 -20.80 -10.68 12.23
C ARG A 172 -22.25 -10.95 11.78
N PRO A 173 -23.21 -11.02 12.72
CA PRO A 173 -24.62 -10.94 12.36
C PRO A 173 -24.93 -9.58 11.72
N ALA A 174 -26.09 -9.49 11.07
CA ALA A 174 -26.59 -8.22 10.55
C ALA A 174 -26.65 -7.16 11.67
N ALA A 175 -26.31 -5.92 11.31
CA ALA A 175 -26.41 -4.81 12.26
C ALA A 175 -27.88 -4.60 12.67
N PRO A 176 -28.15 -4.12 13.91
CA PRO A 176 -29.50 -3.79 14.33
C PRO A 176 -30.20 -2.88 13.32
N ALA A 177 -31.50 -3.11 13.06
CA ALA A 177 -32.21 -2.43 11.98
C ALA A 177 -32.08 -0.90 12.00
N GLY A 178 -32.07 -0.28 13.18
CA GLY A 178 -31.89 1.17 13.33
C GLY A 178 -30.46 1.65 13.59
N GLY A 179 -29.46 0.76 13.66
CA GLY A 179 -28.10 1.07 14.11
C GLY A 179 -27.01 0.40 13.28
N GLY A 180 -25.83 0.27 13.89
CA GLY A 180 -24.62 -0.26 13.26
C GLY A 180 -23.44 0.71 13.36
N THR A 181 -22.24 0.18 13.22
CA THR A 181 -20.99 0.95 13.24
C THR A 181 -20.41 0.96 11.83
N ILE A 182 -20.16 2.15 11.27
CA ILE A 182 -19.51 2.27 9.96
C ILE A 182 -18.10 2.84 10.08
N ALA A 183 -17.14 2.28 9.35
CA ALA A 183 -15.80 2.88 9.22
C ALA A 183 -15.75 3.73 7.95
N LEU A 184 -15.35 5.00 8.10
CA LEU A 184 -15.18 5.94 6.99
C LEU A 184 -13.69 6.23 6.83
N LEU A 185 -13.12 5.80 5.71
CA LEU A 185 -11.70 5.95 5.41
C LEU A 185 -11.54 6.87 4.19
N PRO A 186 -11.45 8.21 4.37
CA PRO A 186 -11.42 9.18 3.26
C PRO A 186 -10.12 9.17 2.45
N GLY A 187 -9.10 8.45 2.91
CA GLY A 187 -7.78 8.42 2.30
C GLY A 187 -6.73 9.00 3.24
N SER A 188 -5.48 8.92 2.81
CA SER A 188 -4.32 9.32 3.63
C SER A 188 -3.76 10.68 3.27
N ARG A 189 -4.07 11.17 2.07
CA ARG A 189 -3.49 12.39 1.50
C ARG A 189 -4.51 13.53 1.57
N ALA A 190 -4.04 14.77 1.78
CA ALA A 190 -4.91 15.95 1.88
C ALA A 190 -5.90 16.06 0.71
N GLY A 191 -5.43 15.93 -0.54
CA GLY A 191 -6.31 15.99 -1.70
C GLY A 191 -7.33 14.83 -1.78
N GLU A 192 -7.01 13.64 -1.26
CA GLU A 192 -7.98 12.55 -1.14
C GLU A 192 -9.05 12.93 -0.10
N ILE A 193 -8.63 13.44 1.05
CA ILE A 193 -9.52 13.89 2.12
C ILE A 193 -10.48 14.97 1.62
N GLU A 194 -9.98 16.00 0.94
CA GLU A 194 -10.79 17.10 0.38
C GLU A 194 -11.88 16.61 -0.57
N ARG A 195 -11.60 15.56 -1.37
CA ARG A 195 -12.56 15.04 -2.35
C ARG A 195 -13.49 13.99 -1.76
N HIS A 196 -13.01 13.13 -0.87
CA HIS A 196 -13.75 11.96 -0.39
C HIS A 196 -14.51 12.24 0.92
N ALA A 197 -13.90 12.95 1.88
CA ALA A 197 -14.52 13.15 3.19
C ALA A 197 -15.90 13.83 3.09
N PRO A 198 -16.09 14.91 2.30
CA PRO A 198 -17.42 15.50 2.10
C PRO A 198 -18.48 14.48 1.65
N ARG A 199 -18.14 13.64 0.66
CA ARG A 199 -19.05 12.63 0.10
C ARG A 199 -19.40 11.55 1.12
N LEU A 200 -18.42 11.10 1.90
CA LEU A 200 -18.60 10.11 2.96
C LEU A 200 -19.48 10.65 4.09
N LEU A 201 -19.28 11.91 4.48
CA LEU A 201 -20.10 12.56 5.51
C LEU A 201 -21.54 12.77 5.05
N ASP A 202 -21.74 13.18 3.81
CA ASP A 202 -23.08 13.31 3.20
C ASP A 202 -23.77 11.93 3.07
N ALA A 203 -23.01 10.88 2.76
CA ALA A 203 -23.53 9.51 2.73
C ALA A 203 -23.94 9.02 4.12
N LEU A 204 -23.16 9.33 5.17
CA LEU A 204 -23.52 9.05 6.56
C LEU A 204 -24.82 9.77 6.95
N ALA A 205 -24.95 11.06 6.63
CA ALA A 205 -26.18 11.81 6.92
C ALA A 205 -27.40 11.14 6.28
N ARG A 206 -27.31 10.76 5.01
CA ARG A 206 -28.36 10.03 4.28
C ARG A 206 -28.66 8.66 4.88
N ALA A 207 -27.63 7.88 5.21
CA ALA A 207 -27.82 6.56 5.83
C ALA A 207 -28.60 6.66 7.15
N ARG A 208 -28.44 7.77 7.90
CA ARG A 208 -29.15 8.02 9.16
C ARG A 208 -30.60 8.40 9.00
N GLU A 209 -31.03 8.86 7.83
CA GLU A 209 -32.47 9.04 7.53
C GLU A 209 -33.21 7.69 7.61
N SER A 210 -32.53 6.59 7.22
CA SER A 210 -33.07 5.22 7.31
C SER A 210 -32.69 4.50 8.61
N ARG A 211 -31.50 4.77 9.16
CA ARG A 211 -30.98 4.13 10.39
C ARG A 211 -30.49 5.18 11.40
N PRO A 212 -31.38 5.75 12.24
CA PRO A 212 -31.06 6.92 13.08
C PRO A 212 -29.89 6.74 14.06
N ASN A 213 -29.64 5.51 14.51
CA ASN A 213 -28.63 5.16 15.51
C ASN A 213 -27.31 4.63 14.91
N VAL A 214 -27.09 4.80 13.60
CA VAL A 214 -25.77 4.49 13.00
C VAL A 214 -24.72 5.48 13.52
N ARG A 215 -23.60 4.94 14.00
CA ARG A 215 -22.40 5.70 14.39
C ARG A 215 -21.28 5.50 13.38
N ALA A 216 -20.37 6.46 13.28
CA ALA A 216 -19.24 6.37 12.36
C ALA A 216 -17.88 6.53 13.06
N LEU A 217 -16.92 5.70 12.64
CA LEU A 217 -15.50 5.84 12.95
C LEU A 217 -14.81 6.48 11.74
N LEU A 218 -14.46 7.76 11.84
CA LEU A 218 -13.79 8.52 10.79
C LEU A 218 -12.27 8.40 10.96
N VAL A 219 -11.62 7.69 10.04
CA VAL A 219 -10.19 7.39 10.17
C VAL A 219 -9.33 8.55 9.66
N ALA A 220 -8.45 9.04 10.53
CA ALA A 220 -7.44 10.04 10.23
C ALA A 220 -6.03 9.41 10.18
N ALA A 221 -5.44 9.30 8.98
CA ALA A 221 -4.13 8.68 8.79
C ALA A 221 -2.96 9.62 9.15
N GLY A 222 -2.86 10.00 10.43
CA GLY A 222 -1.82 10.89 10.96
C GLY A 222 -2.33 12.28 11.31
N GLU A 223 -1.45 13.12 11.85
CA GLU A 223 -1.85 14.40 12.46
C GLU A 223 -2.35 15.42 11.44
N ASP A 224 -1.70 15.49 10.28
CA ASP A 224 -2.08 16.42 9.21
C ASP A 224 -3.47 16.05 8.65
N ALA A 225 -3.77 14.75 8.53
CA ALA A 225 -5.09 14.26 8.14
C ALA A 225 -6.15 14.58 9.20
N GLN A 226 -5.83 14.39 10.47
CA GLN A 226 -6.72 14.69 11.59
C GLN A 226 -7.12 16.17 11.59
N LYS A 227 -6.14 17.08 11.54
CA LYS A 227 -6.39 18.54 11.50
C LYS A 227 -7.27 18.94 10.32
N HIS A 228 -7.04 18.33 9.15
CA HIS A 228 -7.85 18.58 7.97
C HIS A 228 -9.30 18.14 8.18
N LEU A 229 -9.52 16.93 8.72
CA LEU A 229 -10.85 16.41 9.00
C LEU A 229 -11.57 17.24 10.06
N GLU A 230 -10.90 17.65 11.14
CA GLU A 230 -11.44 18.55 12.16
C GLU A 230 -11.92 19.88 11.55
N HIS A 231 -11.13 20.47 10.65
CA HIS A 231 -11.53 21.68 9.92
C HIS A 231 -12.78 21.47 9.06
N LEU A 232 -12.85 20.36 8.31
CA LEU A 232 -14.02 20.03 7.49
C LEU A 232 -15.29 19.80 8.32
N LEU A 233 -15.15 19.20 9.51
CA LEU A 233 -16.27 18.95 10.41
C LEU A 233 -16.77 20.22 11.08
N ALA A 234 -15.89 21.16 11.40
CA ALA A 234 -16.27 22.46 11.98
C ALA A 234 -17.19 23.28 11.06
N LEU A 235 -17.19 22.99 9.75
CA LEU A 235 -18.03 23.65 8.74
C LEU A 235 -19.39 22.95 8.54
N ARG A 236 -19.70 21.91 9.33
CA ARG A 236 -20.87 21.04 9.13
C ARG A 236 -21.70 20.92 10.39
N SER A 237 -22.96 20.51 10.23
CA SER A 237 -23.82 20.16 11.36
C SER A 237 -23.22 18.98 12.15
N PRO A 238 -23.37 18.95 13.49
CA PRO A 238 -22.85 17.87 14.31
C PRO A 238 -23.35 16.49 13.85
N LEU A 239 -22.43 15.55 13.69
CA LEU A 239 -22.70 14.15 13.38
C LEU A 239 -22.13 13.27 14.52
N PRO A 240 -22.78 12.17 14.91
CA PRO A 240 -22.30 11.22 15.89
C PRO A 240 -21.22 10.35 15.25
N LEU A 241 -20.02 10.93 15.17
CA LEU A 241 -18.83 10.27 14.65
C LEU A 241 -17.67 10.50 15.61
N GLU A 242 -16.74 9.56 15.60
CA GLU A 242 -15.49 9.62 16.34
C GLU A 242 -14.33 9.67 15.33
N ILE A 243 -13.38 10.59 15.52
CA ILE A 243 -12.14 10.57 14.77
C ILE A 243 -11.19 9.58 15.43
N VAL A 244 -10.76 8.57 14.69
CA VAL A 244 -9.84 7.54 15.16
C VAL A 244 -8.59 7.51 14.29
N ARG A 245 -7.45 7.11 14.86
CA ARG A 245 -6.17 7.02 14.13
C ARG A 245 -5.86 5.64 13.57
N ASP A 246 -6.37 4.60 14.20
CA ASP A 246 -6.10 3.22 13.81
C ASP A 246 -7.16 2.69 12.83
N ALA A 247 -6.77 2.65 11.55
CA ALA A 247 -7.61 2.13 10.48
C ALA A 247 -7.98 0.65 10.69
N ARG A 248 -7.06 -0.19 11.18
CA ARG A 248 -7.29 -1.63 11.35
C ARG A 248 -8.25 -1.86 12.50
N ALA A 249 -8.05 -1.18 13.64
CA ALA A 249 -8.98 -1.26 14.76
C ALA A 249 -10.38 -0.81 14.36
N ALA A 250 -10.49 0.31 13.63
CA ALA A 250 -11.78 0.82 13.12
C ALA A 250 -12.47 -0.18 12.19
N LEU A 251 -11.72 -0.79 11.25
CA LEU A 251 -12.26 -1.83 10.37
C LEU A 251 -12.68 -3.07 11.16
N HIS A 252 -11.93 -3.47 12.17
CA HIS A 252 -12.23 -4.62 13.01
C HIS A 252 -13.50 -4.40 13.86
N GLU A 253 -13.75 -3.15 14.27
CA GLU A 253 -14.92 -2.73 15.03
C GLU A 253 -16.16 -2.49 14.17
N ALA A 254 -16.00 -2.11 12.90
CA ALA A 254 -17.13 -1.72 12.05
C ALA A 254 -17.92 -2.91 11.47
N ASP A 255 -19.22 -2.70 11.28
CA ASP A 255 -20.13 -3.64 10.63
C ASP A 255 -20.10 -3.48 9.09
N ALA A 256 -19.83 -2.26 8.61
CA ALA A 256 -19.57 -1.96 7.21
C ALA A 256 -18.52 -0.84 7.07
N ALA A 257 -17.87 -0.72 5.93
CA ALA A 257 -16.87 0.32 5.68
C ALA A 257 -17.04 0.99 4.31
N ALA A 258 -16.75 2.29 4.25
CA ALA A 258 -16.63 3.04 3.01
C ALA A 258 -15.20 3.61 2.91
N ILE A 259 -14.46 3.14 1.90
CA ILE A 259 -13.00 3.23 1.90
C ILE A 259 -12.51 3.86 0.59
N ALA A 260 -11.72 4.93 0.68
CA ALA A 260 -10.99 5.46 -0.45
C ALA A 260 -10.04 4.37 -1.00
N SER A 261 -10.19 4.03 -2.28
CA SER A 261 -9.50 2.91 -2.93
C SER A 261 -7.99 2.91 -2.63
N GLY A 262 -7.48 1.75 -2.22
CA GLY A 262 -6.10 1.56 -1.81
C GLY A 262 -5.91 0.29 -0.99
N THR A 263 -4.77 0.20 -0.29
CA THR A 263 -4.43 -0.95 0.56
C THR A 263 -5.46 -1.23 1.65
N ALA A 264 -6.12 -0.18 2.17
CA ALA A 264 -7.15 -0.32 3.20
C ALA A 264 -8.35 -1.18 2.77
N VAL A 265 -8.67 -1.22 1.47
CA VAL A 265 -9.73 -2.11 0.94
C VAL A 265 -9.29 -3.58 1.02
N LEU A 266 -8.00 -3.85 0.78
CA LEU A 266 -7.43 -5.19 0.98
C LEU A 266 -7.40 -5.59 2.45
N GLU A 267 -7.07 -4.64 3.34
CA GLU A 267 -7.11 -4.89 4.78
C GLU A 267 -8.54 -5.21 5.25
N ALA A 268 -9.55 -4.47 4.78
CA ALA A 268 -10.96 -4.77 5.08
C ALA A 268 -11.37 -6.17 4.60
N ALA A 269 -10.98 -6.54 3.37
CA ALA A 269 -11.23 -7.88 2.83
C ALA A 269 -10.54 -8.98 3.66
N LEU A 270 -9.30 -8.76 4.10
CA LEU A 270 -8.56 -9.71 4.92
C LEU A 270 -9.16 -9.83 6.33
N ILE A 271 -9.57 -8.72 6.94
CA ILE A 271 -10.26 -8.73 8.24
C ILE A 271 -11.60 -9.48 8.10
N GLY A 272 -12.31 -9.30 6.99
CA GLY A 272 -13.68 -9.76 6.81
C GLY A 272 -14.71 -8.66 7.12
N THR A 273 -14.32 -7.40 6.94
CA THR A 273 -15.21 -6.24 7.11
C THR A 273 -15.87 -5.91 5.77
N PRO A 274 -17.21 -6.01 5.66
CA PRO A 274 -17.92 -5.68 4.44
C PRO A 274 -17.64 -4.22 4.05
N ALA A 275 -17.32 -3.98 2.78
CA ALA A 275 -16.87 -2.67 2.34
C ALA A 275 -17.40 -2.28 0.96
N VAL A 276 -17.54 -0.96 0.77
CA VAL A 276 -17.65 -0.29 -0.53
C VAL A 276 -16.42 0.58 -0.73
N ALA A 277 -15.84 0.55 -1.92
CA ALA A 277 -14.72 1.40 -2.28
C ALA A 277 -15.20 2.63 -3.04
N LEU A 278 -14.56 3.78 -2.79
CA LEU A 278 -14.73 4.98 -3.60
C LEU A 278 -13.40 5.54 -4.06
N TYR A 279 -13.37 6.20 -5.22
CA TYR A 279 -12.20 6.99 -5.59
C TYR A 279 -12.55 8.12 -6.56
N VAL A 280 -12.12 9.33 -6.23
CA VAL A 280 -12.34 10.53 -7.03
C VAL A 280 -11.02 11.26 -7.23
N LEU A 281 -10.55 11.29 -8.47
CA LEU A 281 -9.43 12.11 -8.91
C LEU A 281 -9.90 13.51 -9.34
N SER A 282 -8.97 14.46 -9.41
CA SER A 282 -9.23 15.73 -10.10
C SER A 282 -9.51 15.48 -11.59
N GLU A 283 -10.21 16.39 -12.27
CA GLU A 283 -10.54 16.19 -13.69
C GLU A 283 -9.32 15.96 -14.58
N ALA A 284 -8.23 16.70 -14.32
CA ALA A 284 -6.97 16.54 -15.05
C ALA A 284 -6.37 15.15 -14.81
N GLN A 285 -6.34 14.70 -13.57
CA GLN A 285 -5.87 13.35 -13.21
C GLN A 285 -6.77 12.27 -13.82
N ALA A 286 -8.08 12.44 -13.79
CA ALA A 286 -9.04 11.49 -14.36
C ALA A 286 -8.89 11.36 -15.89
N LYS A 287 -8.64 12.48 -16.59
CA LYS A 287 -8.34 12.47 -18.04
C LYS A 287 -7.06 11.67 -18.35
N ILE A 288 -6.02 11.79 -17.52
CA ILE A 288 -4.78 11.02 -17.67
C ILE A 288 -5.03 9.55 -17.32
N ALA A 289 -5.68 9.27 -16.20
CA ALA A 289 -5.96 7.92 -15.73
C ALA A 289 -6.73 7.11 -16.78
N ARG A 290 -7.78 7.69 -17.40
CA ARG A 290 -8.54 7.04 -18.48
C ARG A 290 -7.71 6.67 -19.72
N ARG A 291 -6.59 7.35 -19.96
CA ARG A 291 -5.70 7.06 -21.11
C ARG A 291 -4.66 5.99 -20.81
N VAL A 292 -4.37 5.76 -19.52
CA VAL A 292 -3.24 4.91 -19.07
C VAL A 292 -3.74 3.63 -18.41
N TYR A 293 -4.91 3.67 -17.79
CA TYR A 293 -5.50 2.56 -17.08
C TYR A 293 -6.49 1.80 -17.97
N HIS A 294 -6.21 0.52 -18.19
CA HIS A 294 -7.01 -0.38 -19.03
C HIS A 294 -7.54 -1.60 -18.26
N GLY A 295 -7.40 -1.63 -16.94
CA GLY A 295 -7.84 -2.76 -16.13
C GLY A 295 -9.35 -2.71 -15.82
N THR A 296 -9.93 -3.88 -15.53
CA THR A 296 -11.36 -4.02 -15.20
C THR A 296 -11.69 -3.55 -13.79
N TYR A 297 -10.79 -3.74 -12.82
CA TYR A 297 -11.03 -3.49 -11.40
C TYR A 297 -9.98 -2.58 -10.80
N VAL A 298 -10.35 -1.57 -10.01
CA VAL A 298 -9.38 -0.62 -9.43
C VAL A 298 -8.88 -1.09 -8.06
N THR A 299 -9.72 -1.78 -7.29
CA THR A 299 -9.36 -2.18 -5.92
C THR A 299 -8.54 -3.47 -5.89
N LEU A 300 -7.63 -3.56 -4.92
CA LEU A 300 -6.77 -4.73 -4.78
C LEU A 300 -7.54 -6.06 -4.57
N PRO A 301 -8.60 -6.14 -3.74
CA PRO A 301 -9.37 -7.38 -3.61
C PRO A 301 -9.95 -7.87 -4.93
N ASN A 302 -10.53 -6.96 -5.72
CA ASN A 302 -11.15 -7.32 -6.99
C ASN A 302 -10.11 -7.71 -8.04
N LEU A 303 -8.97 -7.00 -8.08
CA LEU A 303 -7.83 -7.36 -8.93
C LEU A 303 -7.27 -8.74 -8.58
N VAL A 304 -7.11 -9.04 -7.29
CA VAL A 304 -6.60 -10.33 -6.81
C VAL A 304 -7.60 -11.47 -7.09
N ALA A 305 -8.90 -11.21 -6.93
CA ALA A 305 -9.94 -12.20 -7.18
C ALA A 305 -10.31 -12.35 -8.66
N GLY A 306 -9.98 -11.36 -9.51
CA GLY A 306 -10.50 -11.27 -10.87
C GLY A 306 -12.03 -11.16 -10.93
N ALA A 307 -12.66 -10.59 -9.89
CA ALA A 307 -14.12 -10.54 -9.73
C ALA A 307 -14.56 -9.30 -8.94
N PRO A 308 -15.80 -8.79 -9.13
CA PRO A 308 -16.31 -7.62 -8.42
C PRO A 308 -16.79 -7.99 -7.01
N ILE A 309 -15.87 -8.27 -6.10
CA ILE A 309 -16.17 -8.63 -4.70
C ILE A 309 -16.59 -7.39 -3.90
N VAL A 310 -15.83 -6.30 -4.06
CA VAL A 310 -16.06 -5.01 -3.42
C VAL A 310 -16.68 -4.07 -4.45
N PRO A 311 -17.88 -3.50 -4.21
CA PRO A 311 -18.43 -2.46 -5.07
C PRO A 311 -17.47 -1.28 -5.20
N GLU A 312 -17.23 -0.82 -6.43
CA GLU A 312 -16.33 0.29 -6.74
C GLU A 312 -17.12 1.49 -7.28
N LEU A 313 -17.23 2.56 -6.48
CA LEU A 313 -17.86 3.80 -6.88
C LEU A 313 -16.79 4.82 -7.30
N LEU A 314 -16.61 4.99 -8.61
CA LEU A 314 -15.52 5.78 -9.17
C LEU A 314 -16.01 7.10 -9.75
N GLN A 315 -15.25 8.18 -9.54
CA GLN A 315 -15.52 9.50 -10.08
C GLN A 315 -16.96 9.98 -9.87
N ASN A 316 -17.78 9.97 -10.92
CA ASN A 316 -19.15 10.49 -10.91
C ASN A 316 -20.11 9.52 -10.21
N ASP A 317 -19.78 8.24 -10.14
CA ASP A 317 -20.58 7.22 -9.48
C ASP A 317 -20.42 7.26 -7.95
N ALA A 318 -19.36 7.92 -7.46
CA ALA A 318 -19.08 8.17 -6.05
C ALA A 318 -19.99 9.27 -5.45
N THR A 319 -21.30 9.14 -5.65
CA THR A 319 -22.30 10.05 -5.10
C THR A 319 -22.62 9.70 -3.64
N PRO A 320 -23.00 10.68 -2.80
CA PRO A 320 -23.47 10.39 -1.45
C PRO A 320 -24.64 9.41 -1.39
N ALA A 321 -25.54 9.46 -2.38
CA ALA A 321 -26.68 8.55 -2.47
C ALA A 321 -26.24 7.10 -2.71
N ALA A 322 -25.40 6.86 -3.72
CA ALA A 322 -24.89 5.53 -4.03
C ALA A 322 -24.05 4.95 -2.88
N LEU A 323 -23.23 5.80 -2.23
CA LEU A 323 -22.47 5.40 -1.05
C LEU A 323 -23.39 4.97 0.11
N ALA A 324 -24.43 5.77 0.40
CA ALA A 324 -25.39 5.45 1.47
C ALA A 324 -26.14 4.14 1.17
N GLU A 325 -26.58 3.93 -0.06
CA GLU A 325 -27.25 2.70 -0.49
C GLU A 325 -26.36 1.46 -0.27
N GLN A 326 -25.09 1.53 -0.72
CA GLN A 326 -24.15 0.43 -0.53
C GLN A 326 -23.87 0.17 0.96
N ILE A 327 -23.69 1.21 1.77
CA ILE A 327 -23.49 1.08 3.22
C ILE A 327 -24.71 0.39 3.86
N LEU A 328 -25.92 0.82 3.54
CA LEU A 328 -27.15 0.24 4.11
C LEU A 328 -27.34 -1.23 3.71
N ALA A 329 -27.02 -1.58 2.47
CA ALA A 329 -27.03 -2.96 1.99
C ALA A 329 -25.99 -3.82 2.73
N LEU A 330 -24.77 -3.33 2.91
CA LEU A 330 -23.70 -4.01 3.66
C LEU A 330 -24.08 -4.24 5.13
N LEU A 331 -24.71 -3.25 5.77
CA LEU A 331 -25.20 -3.38 7.15
C LEU A 331 -26.31 -4.44 7.29
N ALA A 332 -27.18 -4.56 6.28
CA ALA A 332 -28.26 -5.55 6.26
C ALA A 332 -27.77 -6.96 5.88
N HIS A 333 -26.76 -7.06 5.02
CA HIS A 333 -26.27 -8.32 4.45
C HIS A 333 -24.74 -8.43 4.58
N PRO A 334 -24.20 -8.54 5.82
CA PRO A 334 -22.76 -8.53 6.05
C PRO A 334 -22.03 -9.75 5.46
N GLN A 335 -22.76 -10.82 5.11
CA GLN A 335 -22.17 -12.02 4.53
C GLN A 335 -21.98 -11.95 3.02
N GLN A 336 -22.51 -10.93 2.32
CA GLN A 336 -22.54 -10.90 0.86
C GLN A 336 -21.13 -10.93 0.21
N GLN A 337 -20.08 -10.52 0.94
CA GLN A 337 -18.70 -10.51 0.46
C GLN A 337 -17.82 -11.61 1.06
N ALA A 338 -18.36 -12.41 2.00
CA ALA A 338 -17.56 -13.35 2.80
C ALA A 338 -16.82 -14.39 1.94
N ASP A 339 -17.52 -15.03 1.00
CA ASP A 339 -16.93 -16.01 0.08
C ASP A 339 -15.88 -15.38 -0.83
N GLY A 340 -16.13 -14.14 -1.28
CA GLY A 340 -15.18 -13.38 -2.07
C GLY A 340 -13.91 -13.06 -1.29
N TYR A 341 -14.04 -12.68 -0.02
CA TYR A 341 -12.92 -12.41 0.87
C TYR A 341 -12.11 -13.68 1.19
N ALA A 342 -12.77 -14.83 1.35
CA ALA A 342 -12.08 -16.11 1.49
C ALA A 342 -11.24 -16.43 0.24
N ARG A 343 -11.76 -16.20 -0.97
CA ARG A 343 -11.00 -16.34 -2.23
C ARG A 343 -9.82 -15.38 -2.31
N VAL A 344 -10.00 -14.11 -1.92
CA VAL A 344 -8.92 -13.12 -1.88
C VAL A 344 -7.80 -13.58 -0.94
N ARG A 345 -8.14 -14.01 0.28
CA ARG A 345 -7.13 -14.49 1.25
C ARG A 345 -6.37 -15.69 0.71
N ALA A 346 -7.05 -16.66 0.09
CA ALA A 346 -6.40 -17.83 -0.52
C ALA A 346 -5.46 -17.44 -1.68
N ALA A 347 -5.87 -16.50 -2.52
CA ALA A 347 -5.07 -16.03 -3.66
C ALA A 347 -3.82 -15.23 -3.24
N LEU A 348 -3.84 -14.61 -2.06
CA LEU A 348 -2.70 -13.86 -1.53
C LEU A 348 -1.57 -14.75 -1.00
N GLY A 349 -1.83 -16.02 -0.71
CA GLY A 349 -0.82 -16.99 -0.30
C GLY A 349 -0.96 -17.47 1.14
N PRO A 350 0.06 -18.17 1.67
CA PRO A 350 -0.03 -18.87 2.95
C PRO A 350 0.04 -17.91 4.16
N PRO A 351 -0.52 -18.28 5.33
CA PRO A 351 -0.58 -17.40 6.51
C PRO A 351 0.79 -17.01 7.07
N ASP A 352 1.85 -17.75 6.76
CA ASP A 352 3.24 -17.47 7.13
C ASP A 352 4.01 -16.68 6.04
N ALA A 353 3.31 -16.05 5.09
CA ALA A 353 3.93 -15.31 3.99
C ALA A 353 4.99 -14.31 4.48
N LEU A 354 4.73 -13.50 5.51
CA LEU A 354 5.70 -12.51 6.01
C LEU A 354 7.02 -13.18 6.45
N GLN A 355 6.93 -14.33 7.12
CA GLN A 355 8.09 -15.12 7.52
C GLN A 355 8.87 -15.60 6.29
N ARG A 356 8.17 -16.15 5.28
CA ARG A 356 8.79 -16.57 4.02
C ARG A 356 9.43 -15.40 3.26
N ASN A 357 8.83 -14.21 3.31
CA ASN A 357 9.40 -13.00 2.72
C ASN A 357 10.72 -12.65 3.42
N ALA A 358 10.78 -12.68 4.75
CA ALA A 358 12.02 -12.48 5.49
C ALA A 358 13.09 -13.53 5.17
N ASP A 359 12.73 -14.81 5.12
CA ASP A 359 13.63 -15.90 4.73
C ASP A 359 14.20 -15.69 3.32
N TRP A 360 13.35 -15.33 2.36
CA TRP A 360 13.76 -15.07 0.98
C TRP A 360 14.78 -13.91 0.92
N VAL A 361 14.50 -12.81 1.61
CA VAL A 361 15.38 -11.62 1.63
C VAL A 361 16.73 -11.93 2.29
N LEU A 362 16.72 -12.69 3.39
CA LEU A 362 17.94 -13.09 4.08
C LEU A 362 18.78 -14.07 3.25
N ASN A 363 18.14 -14.99 2.53
CA ASN A 363 18.83 -15.91 1.62
C ASN A 363 19.52 -15.17 0.48
N VAL A 364 18.90 -14.13 -0.08
CA VAL A 364 19.56 -13.26 -1.08
C VAL A 364 20.76 -12.52 -0.50
N ALA A 365 20.69 -12.10 0.77
CA ALA A 365 21.81 -11.46 1.44
C ALA A 365 23.00 -12.41 1.69
N ALA A 366 22.71 -13.70 1.90
CA ALA A 366 23.71 -14.73 2.13
C ALA A 366 24.32 -15.32 0.84
N ASP A 367 23.61 -15.22 -0.30
CA ASP A 367 24.11 -15.70 -1.59
C ASP A 367 25.32 -14.87 -2.05
N SER A 368 26.45 -15.56 -2.24
CA SER A 368 27.70 -14.95 -2.73
C SER A 368 27.66 -14.57 -4.21
N ASN A 369 26.59 -14.95 -4.93
CA ASN A 369 26.39 -14.70 -6.35
C ASN A 369 25.07 -13.93 -6.63
N PRO A 370 24.93 -12.67 -6.14
CA PRO A 370 23.76 -11.83 -6.42
C PRO A 370 23.65 -11.53 -7.91
N VAL A 371 22.50 -11.01 -8.38
CA VAL A 371 22.17 -10.72 -9.81
C VAL A 371 23.34 -10.19 -10.66
N VAL A 372 24.24 -9.39 -10.09
CA VAL A 372 25.44 -8.87 -10.76
C VAL A 372 26.39 -9.99 -11.23
N ALA A 373 26.65 -11.01 -10.42
CA ALA A 373 27.57 -12.08 -10.79
C ALA A 373 26.93 -13.08 -11.78
N ARG A 374 25.58 -13.20 -11.79
CA ARG A 374 24.83 -13.93 -12.85
C ARG A 374 24.78 -13.17 -14.18
N ALA A 375 24.71 -11.83 -14.15
CA ALA A 375 24.70 -11.00 -15.35
C ALA A 375 26.09 -10.87 -16.01
N ILE A 376 27.17 -10.88 -15.23
CA ILE A 376 28.55 -10.85 -15.75
C ILE A 376 28.96 -12.20 -16.36
N ALA A 377 28.48 -13.33 -15.80
CA ALA A 377 28.74 -14.67 -16.35
C ALA A 377 27.98 -14.99 -17.65
N ALA A 378 26.97 -14.18 -18.01
CA ALA A 378 26.11 -14.41 -19.18
C ALA A 378 26.44 -13.52 -20.40
N ALA A 379 27.49 -12.68 -20.31
CA ALA A 379 28.00 -11.95 -21.47
C ALA A 379 29.12 -12.78 -22.12
N PRO A 380 28.98 -13.23 -23.39
CA PRO A 380 30.15 -13.69 -24.12
C PRO A 380 31.09 -12.48 -24.32
N LEU A 381 32.39 -12.74 -24.17
CA LEU A 381 33.49 -11.79 -24.39
C LEU A 381 33.36 -11.02 -25.70
#